data_AF-A0A3M7RMZ0-F1
#
_entry.id   AF-A0A3M7RMZ0-F1
#
_cell.length_a   1.000
_cell.length_b   1.000
_cell.length_c   1.000
_cell.angle_alpha   90.00
_cell.angle_beta   90.00
_cell.angle_gamma   90.00
#
_symmetry.space_group_name_H-M   'P 1'
#
loop_
_entity.id
_entity.type
_entity.pdbx_description
1 polymer ?
#
loop_
_entity_poly.entity_id
_entity_poly.type
_entity_poly.pdbx_seq_one_letter_code
_entity_poly.pdbx_strand_id
1 'polypeptide(L)'
;MSEIKIQIEEKKSLNEKISIIGTSDFGISIGKRLLHFGFDVIYGSCDPNLKYLKKCFEEQFTMNRLSVTTISDALHQADSIVFLAVSSDFYENLADQIVESLSRKHKTKNSTILIDASNLHDSSHGKTLSFSNAEKLESLIQKQIIDSKLDHQVNVIKAFNLLNSNSMRQYIENVTKSVPKTVPIAGNDTLSKQKVKDLCAKLGFDIALILVHSNQH
;
A
#
# COMPACT_ATOMS: atom_id res chain seq x y z
N MET A 1 7.24 -53.83 15.40
CA MET A 1 6.40 -52.62 15.51
C MET A 1 7.20 -51.46 14.93
N SER A 2 6.78 -50.92 13.77
CA SER A 2 7.45 -49.81 13.11
C SER A 2 6.82 -48.49 13.56
N GLU A 3 7.58 -47.64 14.24
CA GLU A 3 7.15 -46.30 14.60
C GLU A 3 7.04 -45.42 13.35
N ILE A 4 5.84 -44.92 13.08
CA ILE A 4 5.59 -43.89 12.07
C ILE A 4 6.01 -42.55 12.69
N LYS A 5 7.20 -42.07 12.33
CA LYS A 5 7.58 -40.67 12.59
C LYS A 5 6.87 -39.78 11.58
N ILE A 6 5.79 -39.15 12.01
CA ILE A 6 5.18 -38.03 11.29
C ILE A 6 6.13 -36.83 11.45
N GLN A 7 6.97 -36.61 10.45
CA GLN A 7 7.66 -35.32 10.30
C GLN A 7 6.62 -34.29 9.90
N ILE A 8 6.17 -33.50 10.87
CA ILE A 8 5.46 -32.25 10.59
C ILE A 8 6.52 -31.30 10.04
N GLU A 9 6.65 -31.23 8.71
CA GLU A 9 7.30 -30.10 8.07
C GLU A 9 6.48 -28.85 8.41
N GLU A 10 6.97 -28.05 9.36
CA GLU A 10 6.51 -26.67 9.51
C GLU A 10 6.78 -25.95 8.18
N LYS A 11 5.74 -25.87 7.35
CA LYS A 11 5.73 -25.01 6.18
C LYS A 11 5.91 -23.59 6.70
N LYS A 12 7.15 -23.08 6.65
CA LYS A 12 7.46 -21.68 6.98
C LYS A 12 6.56 -20.81 6.09
N SER A 13 5.48 -20.28 6.65
CA SER A 13 4.62 -19.36 5.90
C SER A 13 5.48 -18.16 5.56
N LEU A 14 5.77 -17.93 4.28
CA LEU A 14 6.43 -16.71 3.83
C LEU A 14 5.53 -15.54 4.24
N ASN A 15 6.12 -14.55 4.92
CA ASN A 15 5.42 -13.31 5.23
C ASN A 15 5.07 -12.63 3.89
N GLU A 16 3.85 -12.12 3.79
CA GLU A 16 3.44 -11.36 2.60
C GLU A 16 4.28 -10.07 2.50
N LYS A 17 4.85 -9.83 1.31
CA LYS A 17 5.65 -8.65 0.99
C LYS A 17 4.75 -7.51 0.54
N ILE A 18 4.78 -6.41 1.31
CA ILE A 18 4.01 -5.20 1.04
C ILE A 18 4.97 -4.05 0.74
N SER A 19 4.74 -3.40 -0.39
CA SER A 19 5.56 -2.25 -0.78
C SER A 19 4.93 -0.93 -0.33
N ILE A 20 5.78 0.04 -0.02
CA ILE A 20 5.38 1.41 0.33
C ILE A 20 6.17 2.36 -0.56
N ILE A 21 5.48 3.09 -1.43
CA ILE A 21 6.10 4.10 -2.28
C ILE A 21 6.05 5.42 -1.54
N GLY A 22 7.23 5.98 -1.25
CA GLY A 22 7.38 7.20 -0.46
C GLY A 22 7.82 6.93 0.98
N THR A 23 8.75 7.77 1.45
CA THR A 23 9.39 7.65 2.77
C THR A 23 9.00 8.80 3.70
N SER A 24 7.78 9.33 3.52
CA SER A 24 7.19 10.36 4.37
C SER A 24 6.85 9.81 5.76
N ASP A 25 6.49 10.68 6.71
CA ASP A 25 6.09 10.24 8.05
C ASP A 25 4.94 9.21 8.03
N PHE A 26 4.00 9.35 7.09
CA PHE A 26 2.92 8.38 6.90
C PHE A 26 3.49 7.03 6.45
N GLY A 27 4.35 7.05 5.41
CA GLY A 27 5.01 5.84 4.89
C GLY A 27 5.82 5.11 5.96
N ILE A 28 6.59 5.86 6.77
CA ILE A 28 7.34 5.29 7.90
C ILE A 28 6.41 4.66 8.94
N SER A 29 5.32 5.34 9.28
CA SER A 29 4.41 4.89 10.33
C SER A 29 3.59 3.66 9.91
N ILE A 30 3.11 3.60 8.66
CA ILE A 30 2.43 2.40 8.16
C ILE A 30 3.39 1.21 8.03
N GLY A 31 4.65 1.42 7.63
CA GLY A 31 5.61 0.31 7.58
C GLY A 31 6.00 -0.21 8.96
N LYS A 32 6.14 0.66 9.97
CA LYS A 32 6.28 0.21 11.38
C LYS A 32 5.10 -0.67 11.80
N ARG A 33 3.88 -0.26 11.43
CA ARG A 33 2.66 -1.02 11.69
C ARG A 33 2.69 -2.39 11.01
N LEU A 34 3.00 -2.44 9.73
CA LEU A 34 3.09 -3.66 8.94
C LEU A 34 4.13 -4.63 9.51
N LEU A 35 5.34 -4.15 9.83
CA LEU A 35 6.39 -4.95 10.45
C LEU A 35 5.97 -5.53 11.79
N HIS A 36 5.28 -4.73 12.63
CA HIS A 36 4.75 -5.18 13.91
C HIS A 36 3.75 -6.35 13.76
N PHE A 37 2.91 -6.33 12.73
CA PHE A 37 1.94 -7.41 12.42
C PHE A 37 2.50 -8.53 11.53
N GLY A 38 3.81 -8.55 11.32
CA GLY A 38 4.47 -9.70 10.74
C GLY A 38 4.69 -9.67 9.23
N PHE A 39 4.38 -8.56 8.56
CA PHE A 39 4.63 -8.40 7.14
C PHE A 39 6.09 -8.08 6.84
N ASP A 40 6.56 -8.45 5.64
CA ASP A 40 7.82 -7.97 5.09
C ASP A 40 7.55 -6.67 4.33
N VAL A 41 8.35 -5.63 4.57
CA VAL A 41 8.10 -4.28 4.04
C VAL A 41 9.22 -3.83 3.10
N ILE A 42 8.84 -3.34 1.93
CA ILE A 42 9.78 -2.84 0.92
C ILE A 42 9.45 -1.38 0.60
N TYR A 43 10.35 -0.47 0.94
CA TYR A 43 10.19 0.94 0.61
C TYR A 43 10.74 1.26 -0.78
N GLY A 44 9.93 1.92 -1.60
CA GLY A 44 10.34 2.54 -2.84
C GLY A 44 10.64 4.03 -2.63
N SER A 45 11.87 4.44 -2.93
CA SER A 45 12.34 5.83 -2.87
C SER A 45 12.87 6.28 -4.23
N CYS A 46 12.77 7.57 -4.53
CA CYS A 46 13.45 8.17 -5.69
C CYS A 46 14.98 8.11 -5.54
N ASP A 47 15.48 8.18 -4.29
CA ASP A 47 16.90 7.97 -3.97
C ASP A 47 17.02 7.07 -2.74
N PRO A 48 17.18 5.74 -2.91
CA PRO A 48 17.38 4.81 -1.80
C PRO A 48 18.78 4.93 -1.16
N ASN A 49 19.73 5.61 -1.82
CA ASN A 49 21.11 5.73 -1.36
C ASN A 49 21.39 6.96 -0.51
N LEU A 50 20.41 7.86 -0.40
CA LEU A 50 20.49 9.11 0.33
C LEU A 50 20.88 8.86 1.79
N LYS A 51 22.01 9.43 2.23
CA LYS A 51 22.61 9.16 3.55
C LYS A 51 21.65 9.42 4.71
N TYR A 52 20.88 10.51 4.64
CA TYR A 52 19.88 10.84 5.63
C TYR A 52 18.78 9.77 5.72
N LEU A 53 18.35 9.22 4.58
CA LEU A 53 17.34 8.16 4.55
C LEU A 53 17.85 6.89 5.23
N LYS A 54 19.08 6.47 4.94
CA LYS A 54 19.70 5.31 5.60
C LYS A 54 19.75 5.48 7.11
N LYS A 55 20.28 6.63 7.58
CA LYS A 55 20.34 6.96 8.99
C LYS A 55 18.95 6.96 9.65
N CYS A 56 17.96 7.59 9.02
CA CYS A 56 16.59 7.62 9.50
C CYS A 56 16.01 6.19 9.64
N PHE A 57 16.27 5.32 8.68
CA PHE A 57 15.78 3.94 8.73
C PHE A 57 16.50 3.11 9.80
N GLU A 58 17.81 3.24 9.94
CA GLU A 58 18.60 2.60 11.00
C GLU A 58 18.14 3.04 12.41
N GLU A 59 17.81 4.32 12.59
CA GLU A 59 17.31 4.84 13.86
C GLU A 59 15.86 4.42 14.16
N GLN A 60 15.04 4.26 13.12
CA GLN A 60 13.61 4.00 13.28
C GLN A 60 13.20 2.54 13.22
N PHE A 61 14.04 1.65 12.68
CA PHE A 61 13.73 0.24 12.49
C PHE A 61 14.86 -0.65 13.00
N THR A 62 14.51 -1.64 13.82
CA THR A 62 15.44 -2.66 14.34
C THR A 62 15.21 -4.04 13.72
N MET A 63 14.20 -4.18 12.85
CA MET A 63 13.78 -5.46 12.27
C MET A 63 14.46 -5.71 10.92
N ASN A 64 14.85 -6.96 10.67
CA ASN A 64 15.50 -7.42 9.43
C ASN A 64 14.52 -7.81 8.29
N ARG A 65 13.25 -7.42 8.40
CA ARG A 65 12.18 -7.71 7.41
C ARG A 65 11.81 -6.49 6.56
N LEU A 66 12.78 -5.62 6.40
CA LEU A 66 12.66 -4.29 5.82
C LEU A 66 13.75 -4.14 4.76
N SER A 67 13.39 -3.58 3.61
CA SER A 67 14.37 -3.08 2.62
C SER A 67 13.95 -1.74 2.04
N VAL A 68 14.93 -0.98 1.54
CA VAL A 68 14.72 0.28 0.82
C VAL A 68 15.40 0.16 -0.53
N THR A 69 14.66 0.43 -1.60
CA THR A 69 15.14 0.29 -2.98
C THR A 69 14.50 1.36 -3.89
N THR A 70 14.76 1.28 -5.18
CA THR A 70 14.09 2.12 -6.18
C THR A 70 12.58 1.86 -6.19
N ILE A 71 11.79 2.84 -6.61
CA ILE A 71 10.33 2.70 -6.74
C ILE A 71 9.98 1.50 -7.65
N SER A 72 10.65 1.40 -8.79
CA SER A 72 10.42 0.34 -9.78
C SER A 72 10.70 -1.06 -9.20
N ASP A 73 11.75 -1.22 -8.40
CA ASP A 73 12.08 -2.49 -7.75
C ASP A 73 11.13 -2.82 -6.59
N ALA A 74 10.69 -1.82 -5.82
CA ALA A 74 9.72 -2.01 -4.76
C ALA A 74 8.38 -2.49 -5.33
N LEU A 75 7.90 -1.88 -6.41
CA LEU A 75 6.69 -2.28 -7.12
C LEU A 75 6.77 -3.72 -7.64
N HIS A 76 7.92 -4.11 -8.18
CA HIS A 76 8.14 -5.45 -8.74
C HIS A 76 8.13 -6.53 -7.65
N GLN A 77 8.76 -6.25 -6.51
CA GLN A 77 8.94 -7.20 -5.41
C GLN A 77 7.70 -7.34 -4.50
N ALA A 78 6.74 -6.42 -4.57
CA ALA A 78 5.48 -6.55 -3.83
C ALA A 78 4.72 -7.81 -4.27
N ASP A 79 4.13 -8.56 -3.33
CA ASP A 79 3.31 -9.71 -3.72
C ASP A 79 2.04 -9.25 -4.44
N SER A 80 1.32 -8.31 -3.81
CA SER A 80 0.09 -7.73 -4.40
C SER A 80 -0.26 -6.34 -3.89
N ILE A 81 0.06 -5.98 -2.64
CA ILE A 81 -0.36 -4.70 -2.05
C ILE A 81 0.79 -3.69 -2.12
N VAL A 82 0.48 -2.49 -2.59
CA VAL A 82 1.39 -1.34 -2.61
C VAL A 82 0.69 -0.13 -1.99
N PHE A 83 1.27 0.44 -0.94
CA PHE A 83 0.84 1.72 -0.38
C PHE A 83 1.47 2.88 -1.13
N LEU A 84 0.66 3.87 -1.51
CA LEU A 84 1.13 5.12 -2.12
C LEU A 84 1.15 6.22 -1.04
N ALA A 85 2.33 6.46 -0.49
CA ALA A 85 2.61 7.44 0.56
C ALA A 85 3.29 8.71 0.00
N VAL A 86 2.84 9.14 -1.19
CA VAL A 86 3.34 10.31 -1.95
C VAL A 86 2.20 11.31 -2.21
N SER A 87 2.56 12.55 -2.54
CA SER A 87 1.57 13.56 -3.01
C SER A 87 0.95 13.13 -4.34
N SER A 88 -0.31 13.50 -4.56
CA SER A 88 -1.02 13.33 -5.84
C SER A 88 -0.33 14.06 -7.01
N ASP A 89 0.52 15.04 -6.72
CA ASP A 89 1.31 15.76 -7.74
C ASP A 89 2.29 14.83 -8.46
N PHE A 90 2.67 13.71 -7.83
CA PHE A 90 3.60 12.73 -8.40
C PHE A 90 2.91 11.62 -9.18
N TYR A 91 1.57 11.59 -9.26
CA TYR A 91 0.83 10.46 -9.83
C TYR A 91 1.11 10.23 -11.31
N GLU A 92 1.38 11.27 -12.09
CA GLU A 92 1.69 11.12 -13.51
C GLU A 92 3.01 10.36 -13.72
N ASN A 93 4.07 10.77 -13.04
CA ASN A 93 5.37 10.07 -13.07
C ASN A 93 5.28 8.67 -12.44
N LEU A 94 4.51 8.53 -11.36
CA LEU A 94 4.34 7.25 -10.69
C LEU A 94 3.59 6.22 -11.56
N ALA A 95 2.59 6.65 -12.33
CA ALA A 95 1.84 5.76 -13.22
C ALA A 95 2.77 5.10 -14.24
N ASP A 96 3.68 5.87 -14.87
CA ASP A 96 4.68 5.34 -15.81
C ASP A 96 5.53 4.24 -15.17
N GLN A 97 6.04 4.51 -13.96
CA GLN A 97 6.88 3.55 -13.21
C GLN A 97 6.11 2.31 -12.78
N ILE A 98 4.81 2.43 -12.48
CA ILE A 98 3.93 1.29 -12.17
C ILE A 98 3.82 0.39 -13.39
N VAL A 99 3.44 0.93 -14.55
CA VAL A 99 3.24 0.11 -15.75
C VAL A 99 4.54 -0.53 -16.22
N GLU A 100 5.65 0.22 -16.19
CA GLU A 100 6.99 -0.32 -16.48
C GLU A 100 7.34 -1.48 -15.52
N SER A 101 7.17 -1.30 -14.21
CA SER A 101 7.48 -2.33 -13.22
C SER A 101 6.63 -3.59 -13.40
N LEU A 102 5.34 -3.43 -13.70
CA LEU A 102 4.42 -4.54 -13.92
C LEU A 102 4.72 -5.30 -15.21
N SER A 103 5.18 -4.63 -16.27
CA SER A 103 5.62 -5.29 -17.50
C SER A 103 6.79 -6.25 -17.29
N ARG A 104 7.63 -5.98 -16.27
CA ARG A 104 8.75 -6.85 -15.88
C ARG A 104 8.32 -7.99 -14.97
N LYS A 105 7.14 -7.91 -14.36
CA LYS A 105 6.63 -8.92 -13.45
C LYS A 105 6.16 -10.13 -14.25
N HIS A 106 6.63 -11.32 -13.90
CA HIS A 106 6.08 -12.55 -14.49
C HIS A 106 4.57 -12.57 -14.30
N LYS A 107 3.83 -13.03 -15.30
CA LYS A 107 2.36 -13.09 -15.27
C LYS A 107 1.89 -13.83 -14.03
N THR A 108 1.49 -13.09 -13.00
CA THR A 108 0.93 -13.65 -11.77
C THR A 108 -0.58 -13.71 -11.90
N LYS A 109 -1.24 -14.71 -11.30
CA LYS A 109 -2.71 -14.73 -11.22
C LYS A 109 -3.30 -13.62 -10.35
N ASN A 110 -2.48 -12.93 -9.56
CA ASN A 110 -2.93 -11.93 -8.60
C ASN A 110 -2.87 -10.53 -9.21
N SER A 111 -3.94 -9.75 -9.02
CA SER A 111 -3.95 -8.32 -9.32
C SER A 111 -2.99 -7.56 -8.40
N THR A 112 -2.42 -6.47 -8.90
CA THR A 112 -1.75 -5.47 -8.05
C THR A 112 -2.80 -4.52 -7.47
N ILE A 113 -2.76 -4.32 -6.16
CA ILE A 113 -3.65 -3.43 -5.41
C ILE A 113 -2.85 -2.21 -4.98
N LEU A 114 -3.21 -1.04 -5.50
CA LEU A 114 -2.63 0.23 -5.14
C LEU A 114 -3.51 0.93 -4.11
N ILE A 115 -2.98 1.19 -2.92
CA ILE A 115 -3.68 1.87 -1.84
C ILE A 115 -3.33 3.37 -1.91
N ASP A 116 -4.29 4.19 -2.33
CA ASP A 116 -4.19 5.65 -2.29
C ASP A 116 -4.57 6.16 -0.89
N ALA A 117 -3.56 6.59 -0.12
CA ALA A 117 -3.70 7.21 1.19
C ALA A 117 -3.59 8.75 1.18
N SER A 118 -3.51 9.37 0.00
CA SER A 118 -3.37 10.83 -0.13
C SER A 118 -4.59 11.59 0.40
N ASN A 119 -4.41 12.82 0.85
CA ASN A 119 -5.53 13.73 1.07
C ASN A 119 -5.57 14.73 -0.08
N LEU A 120 -6.78 15.18 -0.41
CA LEU A 120 -6.97 16.31 -1.29
C LEU A 120 -6.46 17.56 -0.58
N HIS A 121 -5.47 18.22 -1.17
CA HIS A 121 -5.11 19.56 -0.73
C HIS A 121 -6.11 20.55 -1.30
N ASP A 122 -6.73 21.35 -0.42
CA ASP A 122 -7.64 22.43 -0.79
C ASP A 122 -6.86 23.64 -1.33
N SER A 123 -6.10 23.41 -2.41
CA SER A 123 -5.49 24.45 -3.23
C SER A 123 -6.42 24.87 -4.37
N SER A 124 -7.62 24.29 -4.46
CA SER A 124 -8.58 24.58 -5.52
C SER A 124 -9.42 25.84 -5.29
N HIS A 125 -9.22 26.58 -4.19
CA HIS A 125 -9.93 27.82 -3.86
C HIS A 125 -11.46 27.70 -4.03
N GLY A 126 -12.05 26.59 -3.56
CA GLY A 126 -13.49 26.37 -3.68
C GLY A 126 -13.97 25.90 -5.06
N LYS A 127 -13.08 25.58 -6.00
CA LYS A 127 -13.47 24.83 -7.21
C LYS A 127 -13.72 23.37 -6.83
N THR A 128 -14.94 22.90 -7.09
CA THR A 128 -15.28 21.48 -7.05
C THR A 128 -14.35 20.73 -7.99
N LEU A 129 -13.54 19.84 -7.45
CA LEU A 129 -12.71 18.97 -8.26
C LEU A 129 -13.62 17.92 -8.91
N SER A 130 -13.47 17.74 -10.22
CA SER A 130 -14.27 16.78 -10.97
C SER A 130 -13.95 15.32 -10.62
N PHE A 131 -12.79 15.06 -10.01
CA PHE A 131 -12.30 13.74 -9.65
C PHE A 131 -11.53 13.78 -8.32
N SER A 132 -11.62 12.70 -7.55
CA SER A 132 -10.73 12.42 -6.42
C SER A 132 -9.33 12.02 -6.90
N ASN A 133 -8.34 12.10 -6.01
CA ASN A 133 -6.98 11.64 -6.30
C ASN A 133 -6.95 10.16 -6.75
N ALA A 134 -7.76 9.30 -6.13
CA ALA A 134 -7.82 7.88 -6.47
C ALA A 134 -8.38 7.66 -7.88
N GLU A 135 -9.41 8.41 -8.28
CA GLU A 135 -9.96 8.36 -9.64
C GLU A 135 -8.97 8.92 -10.68
N LYS A 136 -8.23 10.00 -10.34
CA LYS A 136 -7.14 10.51 -11.19
C LYS A 136 -6.09 9.42 -11.42
N LEU A 137 -5.64 8.76 -10.35
CA LEU A 137 -4.65 7.68 -10.41
C LEU A 137 -5.14 6.50 -11.25
N GLU A 138 -6.38 6.05 -11.03
CA GLU A 138 -6.97 4.94 -11.76
C GLU A 138 -7.03 5.25 -13.27
N SER A 139 -7.49 6.44 -13.64
CA SER A 139 -7.55 6.89 -15.04
C SER A 139 -6.18 6.88 -15.72
N LEU A 140 -5.14 7.40 -15.04
CA LEU A 140 -3.77 7.42 -15.56
C LEU A 140 -3.24 6.01 -15.82
N ILE A 141 -3.43 5.10 -14.86
CA ILE A 141 -2.94 3.73 -14.96
C ILE A 141 -3.69 2.96 -16.04
N GLN A 142 -5.02 3.04 -16.08
CA GLN A 142 -5.81 2.31 -17.08
C GLN A 142 -5.46 2.75 -18.49
N LYS A 143 -5.28 4.06 -18.72
CA LYS A 143 -4.81 4.58 -20.00
C LYS A 143 -3.49 3.92 -20.42
N GLN A 144 -2.50 3.91 -19.53
CA GLN A 144 -1.19 3.35 -19.83
C GLN A 144 -1.20 1.82 -20.00
N ILE A 145 -2.02 1.10 -19.25
CA ILE A 145 -2.21 -0.35 -19.40
C ILE A 145 -2.78 -0.67 -20.79
N ILE A 146 -3.78 0.10 -21.24
CA ILE A 146 -4.38 -0.04 -22.58
C ILE A 146 -3.34 0.25 -23.66
N ASP A 147 -2.62 1.38 -23.53
CA ASP A 147 -1.62 1.82 -24.51
C ASP A 147 -0.45 0.81 -24.62
N SER A 148 -0.04 0.22 -23.50
CA SER A 148 1.04 -0.78 -23.42
C SER A 148 0.58 -2.22 -23.68
N LYS A 149 -0.73 -2.47 -23.82
CA LYS A 149 -1.33 -3.81 -23.95
C LYS A 149 -0.93 -4.76 -22.81
N LEU A 150 -0.78 -4.23 -21.61
CA LEU A 150 -0.36 -4.99 -20.44
C LEU A 150 -1.51 -5.90 -19.97
N ASP A 151 -1.29 -7.21 -19.97
CA ASP A 151 -2.23 -8.21 -19.46
C ASP A 151 -2.00 -8.47 -17.95
N HIS A 152 -2.04 -7.39 -17.16
CA HIS A 152 -1.92 -7.44 -15.70
C HIS A 152 -2.95 -6.50 -15.07
N GLN A 153 -3.79 -7.05 -14.19
CA GLN A 153 -4.83 -6.26 -13.54
C GLN A 153 -4.26 -5.39 -12.42
N VAL A 154 -4.61 -4.10 -12.46
CA VAL A 154 -4.29 -3.14 -11.40
C VAL A 154 -5.57 -2.53 -10.86
N ASN A 155 -5.74 -2.60 -9.54
CA ASN A 155 -6.92 -2.11 -8.85
C ASN A 155 -6.51 -1.01 -7.87
N VAL A 156 -7.12 0.18 -7.99
CA VAL A 156 -6.89 1.30 -7.06
C VAL A 156 -7.92 1.26 -5.95
N ILE A 157 -7.46 1.31 -4.69
CA ILE A 157 -8.28 1.35 -3.49
C ILE A 157 -7.96 2.62 -2.70
N LYS A 158 -8.99 3.41 -2.38
CA LYS A 158 -8.89 4.54 -1.45
C LYS A 158 -9.01 4.02 -0.02
N ALA A 159 -7.98 4.23 0.79
CA ALA A 159 -8.01 3.88 2.21
C ALA A 159 -6.95 4.67 3.01
N PHE A 160 -7.05 4.63 4.34
CA PHE A 160 -6.09 5.17 5.31
C PHE A 160 -5.86 6.69 5.32
N ASN A 161 -6.52 7.46 4.44
CA ASN A 161 -6.31 8.91 4.33
C ASN A 161 -6.74 9.70 5.58
N LEU A 162 -7.64 9.15 6.41
CA LEU A 162 -8.06 9.75 7.69
C LEU A 162 -7.10 9.45 8.85
N LEU A 163 -6.12 8.56 8.66
CA LEU A 163 -5.14 8.26 9.69
C LEU A 163 -3.95 9.22 9.57
N ASN A 164 -3.68 9.95 10.63
CA ASN A 164 -2.43 10.70 10.73
C ASN A 164 -1.27 9.80 11.21
N SER A 165 -0.04 10.17 10.89
CA SER A 165 1.17 9.40 11.23
C SER A 165 1.34 9.18 12.74
N ASN A 166 0.95 10.17 13.54
CA ASN A 166 1.07 10.11 15.00
C ASN A 166 0.15 9.04 15.61
N SER A 167 -1.10 8.99 15.16
CA SER A 167 -2.10 7.97 15.48
C SER A 167 -1.61 6.55 15.20
N MET A 168 -0.91 6.34 14.07
CA MET A 168 -0.34 5.03 13.72
C MET A 168 0.84 4.62 14.62
N ARG A 169 1.70 5.56 15.00
CA ARG A 169 2.82 5.30 15.93
C ARG A 169 2.33 5.04 17.35
N GLN A 170 1.39 5.86 17.83
CA GLN A 170 0.86 5.77 19.19
C GLN A 170 0.20 4.44 19.51
N TYR A 171 -0.42 3.75 18.54
CA TYR A 171 -0.95 2.41 18.83
C TYR A 171 0.16 1.45 19.26
N ILE A 172 1.31 1.49 18.56
CA ILE A 172 2.44 0.59 18.85
C ILE A 172 3.04 0.91 20.22
N GLU A 173 3.12 2.19 20.56
CA GLU A 173 3.78 2.67 21.78
C GLU A 173 2.85 2.72 23.01
N ASN A 174 1.54 2.90 22.82
CA ASN A 174 0.53 3.06 23.87
C ASN A 174 -0.85 2.55 23.41
N VAL A 175 -1.13 1.26 23.64
CA VAL A 175 -2.38 0.57 23.29
C VAL A 175 -3.65 1.22 23.91
N THR A 176 -3.49 2.11 24.89
CA THR A 176 -4.57 2.66 25.72
C THR A 176 -5.25 3.92 25.17
N LYS A 177 -4.71 4.60 24.14
CA LYS A 177 -5.36 5.78 23.54
C LYS A 177 -6.24 5.37 22.36
N SER A 178 -7.45 5.94 22.30
CA SER A 178 -8.42 5.71 21.23
C SER A 178 -7.94 6.33 19.92
N VAL A 179 -7.07 5.63 19.21
CA VAL A 179 -6.75 5.93 17.82
C VAL A 179 -8.06 5.81 17.02
N PRO A 180 -8.36 6.71 16.05
CA PRO A 180 -9.49 6.52 15.15
C PRO A 180 -9.38 5.12 14.54
N LYS A 181 -10.29 4.23 14.94
CA LYS A 181 -10.17 2.83 14.57
C LYS A 181 -10.65 2.62 13.13
N THR A 182 -11.51 3.49 12.64
CA THR A 182 -12.26 3.24 11.41
C THR A 182 -11.50 3.72 10.17
N VAL A 183 -11.16 2.78 9.29
CA VAL A 183 -10.60 3.08 7.96
C VAL A 183 -11.73 3.03 6.91
N PRO A 184 -12.05 4.16 6.25
CA PRO A 184 -12.95 4.13 5.11
C PRO A 184 -12.27 3.44 3.93
N ILE A 185 -13.00 2.58 3.23
CA ILE A 185 -12.51 1.86 2.05
C ILE A 185 -13.46 2.09 0.87
N ALA A 186 -12.90 2.55 -0.26
CA ALA A 186 -13.62 2.69 -1.53
C ALA A 186 -12.76 2.17 -2.70
N GLY A 187 -13.42 1.67 -3.74
CA GLY A 187 -12.77 1.12 -4.94
C GLY A 187 -13.73 0.24 -5.76
N ASN A 188 -13.35 -0.03 -7.00
CA ASN A 188 -14.22 -0.72 -7.96
C ASN A 188 -14.20 -2.25 -7.79
N ASP A 189 -13.01 -2.84 -7.63
CA ASP A 189 -12.86 -4.29 -7.51
C ASP A 189 -13.23 -4.82 -6.12
N THR A 190 -14.16 -5.78 -6.07
CA THR A 190 -14.69 -6.32 -4.82
C THR A 190 -13.67 -7.19 -4.09
N LEU A 191 -12.88 -7.98 -4.83
CA LEU A 191 -11.86 -8.85 -4.24
C LEU A 191 -10.72 -8.03 -3.63
N SER A 192 -10.28 -6.98 -4.31
CA SER A 192 -9.25 -6.06 -3.82
C SER A 192 -9.74 -5.29 -2.61
N LYS A 193 -10.99 -4.80 -2.62
CA LYS A 193 -11.59 -4.21 -1.40
C LYS A 193 -11.59 -5.20 -0.25
N GLN A 194 -11.98 -6.45 -0.47
CA GLN A 194 -11.98 -7.46 0.59
C GLN A 194 -10.57 -7.72 1.12
N LYS A 195 -9.57 -7.82 0.24
CA LYS A 195 -8.18 -8.00 0.66
C LYS A 195 -7.66 -6.82 1.50
N VAL A 196 -8.02 -5.59 1.15
CA VAL A 196 -7.67 -4.40 1.95
C VAL A 196 -8.43 -4.37 3.29
N LYS A 197 -9.68 -4.84 3.35
CA LYS A 197 -10.41 -5.03 4.61
C LYS A 197 -9.70 -6.03 5.52
N ASP A 198 -9.32 -7.18 4.99
CA ASP A 198 -8.63 -8.22 5.75
C ASP A 198 -7.28 -7.71 6.27
N LEU A 199 -6.57 -6.90 5.46
CA LEU A 199 -5.38 -6.19 5.90
C LEU A 199 -5.69 -5.22 7.06
N CYS A 200 -6.74 -4.40 6.95
CA CYS A 200 -7.13 -3.46 8.02
C CYS A 200 -7.43 -4.20 9.34
N ALA A 201 -8.20 -5.29 9.27
CA ALA A 201 -8.52 -6.12 10.43
C ALA A 201 -7.26 -6.73 11.06
N LYS A 202 -6.33 -7.26 10.25
CA LYS A 202 -5.04 -7.76 10.73
C LYS A 202 -4.21 -6.67 11.41
N LEU A 203 -4.25 -5.44 10.90
CA LEU A 203 -3.57 -4.28 11.48
C LEU A 203 -4.31 -3.66 12.67
N GLY A 204 -5.40 -4.28 13.15
CA GLY A 204 -6.15 -3.83 14.32
C GLY A 204 -6.99 -2.57 14.09
N PHE A 205 -7.43 -2.33 12.86
CA PHE A 205 -8.36 -1.25 12.49
C PHE A 205 -9.79 -1.78 12.33
N ASP A 206 -10.76 -0.96 12.75
CA ASP A 206 -12.18 -1.09 12.39
C ASP A 206 -12.40 -0.59 10.95
N ILE A 207 -13.48 -1.01 10.31
CA ILE A 207 -13.72 -0.75 8.88
C ILE A 207 -15.02 0.02 8.69
N ALA A 208 -14.99 1.10 7.90
CA ALA A 208 -16.20 1.70 7.32
C ALA A 208 -16.22 1.47 5.82
N LEU A 209 -17.25 0.79 5.33
CA LEU A 209 -17.47 0.64 3.90
C LEU A 209 -18.16 1.88 3.35
N ILE A 210 -17.55 2.52 2.35
CA ILE A 210 -18.23 3.54 1.57
C ILE A 210 -18.92 2.84 0.39
N LEU A 211 -20.24 2.73 0.48
CA LEU A 211 -21.08 2.28 -0.63
C LEU A 211 -21.41 3.49 -1.51
N VAL A 212 -20.66 3.67 -2.59
CA VAL A 212 -21.05 4.63 -3.63
C VAL A 212 -22.18 3.98 -4.43
N HIS A 213 -23.41 4.48 -4.28
CA HIS A 213 -24.49 4.12 -5.18
C HIS A 213 -24.14 4.73 -6.55
N SER A 214 -23.86 3.87 -7.54
CA SER A 214 -23.78 4.30 -8.93
C SER A 214 -25.18 4.76 -9.35
N ASN A 215 -25.42 6.07 -9.38
CA ASN A 215 -26.58 6.60 -10.08
C ASN A 215 -26.39 6.26 -11.56
N GLN A 216 -27.18 5.30 -12.04
CA GLN A 216 -27.38 5.10 -13.47
C GLN A 216 -28.11 6.34 -13.99
N HIS A 217 -27.38 7.17 -14.75
CA HIS A 217 -27.94 8.18 -15.63
C HIS A 217 -27.40 7.95 -17.03
#